data_AF-A0A9E3NCS6-F1
#
_entry.id   AF-A0A9E3NCS6-F1
#
_cell.length_a   1.000
_cell.length_b   1.000
_cell.length_c   1.000
_cell.angle_alpha   90.00
_cell.angle_beta   90.00
_cell.angle_gamma   90.00
#
_symmetry.space_group_name_H-M   'P 1'
#
loop_
_entity.id
_entity.type
_entity.pdbx_description
1 polymer ?
#
loop_
_entity_poly.entity_id
_entity_poly.type
_entity_poly.pdbx_seq_one_letter_code
_entity_poly.pdbx_strand_id
1 'polypeptide(L)' 'MNPGFGMAEATLIVSMSPVGIGIDRRSLSRSAMQGNLIRDPKGADDTHVLVGCGYPIPDSQLVMVDP' A
#
# COMPACT_ATOMS: atom_id res chain seq x y z
N MET A 1 2.32 -10.96 -11.76
CA MET A 1 1.18 -10.18 -11.21
C MET A 1 1.77 -8.89 -10.65
N ASN A 2 1.29 -7.73 -11.09
CA ASN A 2 1.81 -6.42 -10.70
C ASN A 2 0.68 -5.66 -9.98
N PRO A 3 0.70 -5.57 -8.64
CA PRO A 3 -0.33 -4.83 -7.92
C PRO A 3 -0.33 -3.35 -8.33
N GLY A 4 -1.53 -2.76 -8.37
CA GLY A 4 -1.73 -1.35 -8.66
C GLY A 4 -3.02 -0.85 -8.03
N PHE A 5 -3.13 0.47 -7.89
CA PHE A 5 -4.32 1.14 -7.37
C PHE A 5 -4.89 2.08 -8.43
N GLY A 6 -6.22 2.21 -8.45
CA GLY A 6 -6.95 2.94 -9.49
C GLY A 6 -8.30 3.45 -9.00
N MET A 7 -8.77 4.52 -9.62
CA MET A 7 -10.10 5.12 -9.40
C MET A 7 -10.58 5.83 -10.66
N ALA A 8 -11.89 6.01 -10.81
CA ALA A 8 -12.48 6.61 -12.00
C ALA A 8 -12.09 8.09 -12.15
N GLU A 9 -11.98 8.80 -11.05
CA GLU A 9 -11.60 10.21 -10.97
C GLU A 9 -10.15 10.44 -11.45
N ALA A 10 -9.31 9.41 -11.39
CA ALA A 10 -7.93 9.41 -11.91
C ALA A 10 -7.83 8.71 -13.28
N THR A 11 -8.93 8.65 -14.04
CA THR A 11 -9.10 7.93 -15.31
C THR A 11 -9.05 6.41 -15.18
N LEU A 12 -7.99 5.84 -14.60
CA LEU A 12 -7.88 4.40 -14.38
C LEU A 12 -6.83 4.02 -13.33
N ILE A 13 -5.60 4.51 -13.46
CA ILE A 13 -4.44 4.06 -12.66
C ILE A 13 -3.85 5.25 -11.92
N VAL A 14 -3.64 5.08 -10.61
CA VAL A 14 -2.94 6.04 -9.74
C VAL A 14 -1.52 5.57 -9.47
N SER A 15 -1.34 4.29 -9.16
CA SER A 15 -0.03 3.70 -8.87
C SER A 15 0.08 2.27 -9.41
N MET A 16 1.30 1.85 -9.71
CA MET A 16 1.59 0.49 -10.16
C MET A 16 2.98 0.04 -9.68
N SER A 17 3.08 -1.22 -9.27
CA SER A 17 4.37 -1.86 -9.02
C SER A 17 5.12 -2.12 -10.34
N PRO A 18 6.44 -1.84 -10.39
CA PRO A 18 7.25 -2.17 -11.56
C PRO A 18 7.12 -3.64 -11.99
N VAL A 19 7.35 -3.89 -13.28
CA VAL A 19 7.26 -5.24 -13.85
C VAL A 19 8.45 -6.08 -13.37
N GLY A 20 8.19 -7.33 -13.01
CA GLY A 20 9.23 -8.34 -12.76
C GLY A 20 9.83 -8.38 -11.35
N ILE A 21 9.42 -7.47 -10.46
CA ILE A 21 9.93 -7.41 -9.07
C ILE A 21 9.11 -8.22 -8.05
N GLY A 22 8.05 -8.91 -8.50
CA GLY A 22 7.20 -9.71 -7.62
C GLY A 22 6.21 -8.86 -6.80
N ILE A 23 5.67 -9.45 -5.74
CA ILE A 23 4.70 -8.79 -4.86
C ILE A 23 5.43 -8.26 -3.63
N ASP A 24 5.47 -6.95 -3.47
CA ASP A 24 5.93 -6.32 -2.22
C ASP A 24 4.87 -6.50 -1.13
N ARG A 25 5.28 -7.05 0.02
CA ARG A 25 4.38 -7.37 1.14
C ARG A 25 5.01 -6.90 2.43
N ARG A 26 4.20 -6.28 3.28
CA ARG A 26 4.60 -5.88 4.64
C ARG A 26 3.63 -6.43 5.66
N SER A 27 4.15 -7.18 6.62
CA SER A 27 3.41 -7.60 7.81
C SER A 27 3.45 -6.49 8.85
N LEU A 28 2.29 -6.05 9.30
CA LEU A 28 2.12 -4.96 10.26
C LEU A 28 1.20 -5.39 11.41
N SER A 29 1.36 -4.75 12.56
CA SER A 29 0.45 -4.89 13.70
C SER A 29 -0.94 -4.33 13.37
N ARG A 30 -1.96 -5.19 13.42
CA ARG A 30 -3.37 -4.84 13.21
C ARG A 30 -3.82 -3.79 14.23
N SER A 31 -3.47 -4.00 15.50
CA SER A 31 -3.83 -3.07 16.59
C SER A 31 -3.16 -1.70 16.43
N ALA A 32 -1.89 -1.66 16.00
CA ALA A 32 -1.22 -0.39 15.73
C ALA A 32 -1.82 0.36 14.53
N MET A 33 -2.16 -0.35 13.44
CA MET A 33 -2.77 0.29 12.27
C MET A 33 -4.12 0.94 12.58
N GLN A 34 -4.93 0.35 13.45
CA GLN A 34 -6.19 0.94 13.91
C GLN A 34 -5.99 2.27 14.67
N GLY A 35 -4.79 2.48 15.23
CA GLY A 35 -4.36 3.73 15.86
C GLY A 35 -3.51 4.62 14.96
N ASN A 36 -3.54 4.43 13.64
CA ASN A 36 -2.73 5.18 12.66
C ASN A 36 -1.20 5.07 12.87
N LEU A 37 -0.73 3.95 13.44
CA LEU A 37 0.70 3.68 13.70
C LEU A 37 1.20 2.49 12.87
N ILE A 38 2.45 2.60 12.39
CA ILE A 38 3.15 1.49 11.73
C ILE A 38 4.07 0.82 12.75
N ARG A 39 3.81 -0.45 13.07
CA ARG A 39 4.60 -1.27 13.99
C ARG A 39 4.68 -2.72 13.50
N ASP A 40 5.71 -3.43 13.92
CA ASP A 40 5.81 -4.88 13.70
C ASP A 40 4.73 -5.61 14.51
N PRO A 41 4.15 -6.70 13.98
CA PRO A 41 3.14 -7.48 14.68
C PRO A 41 3.74 -8.24 15.87
N LYS A 42 2.98 -8.37 16.95
CA LYS A 42 3.41 -9.13 18.15
C LYS A 42 3.25 -10.64 18.02
N GLY A 43 2.52 -11.11 17.00
CA GLY A 43 2.21 -12.51 16.77
C GLY A 43 1.20 -12.67 15.64
N ALA A 44 0.80 -13.92 15.35
CA ALA A 44 -0.09 -14.25 14.23
C ALA A 44 -1.44 -13.51 14.31
N ASP A 45 -2.04 -13.43 15.49
CA ASP A 45 -3.36 -12.79 15.68
C ASP A 45 -3.32 -11.27 15.48
N ASP A 46 -2.17 -10.64 15.74
CA ASP A 46 -1.93 -9.22 15.52
C ASP A 46 -1.36 -8.94 14.12
N THR A 47 -1.17 -9.96 13.27
CA THR A 47 -0.62 -9.76 11.93
C THR A 47 -1.71 -9.31 10.96
N HIS A 48 -1.40 -8.25 10.22
CA HIS A 48 -2.10 -7.84 9.01
C HIS A 48 -1.09 -7.68 7.87
N VAL A 49 -1.37 -8.25 6.70
CA VAL A 49 -0.46 -8.18 5.55
C VAL A 49 -0.98 -7.13 4.58
N LEU A 50 -0.19 -6.09 4.34
CA LEU A 50 -0.42 -5.13 3.28
C LEU A 50 0.38 -5.51 2.04
N VAL A 51 -0.20 -5.24 0.87
CA VAL A 51 0.47 -5.39 -0.43
C VAL A 51 0.82 -4.00 -0.94
N GLY A 52 2.07 -3.81 -1.36
CA GLY A 52 2.52 -2.58 -2.01
C GLY A 52 1.93 -2.45 -3.42
N CYS A 53 1.26 -1.33 -3.70
CA CYS A 53 0.71 -0.98 -5.01
C CYS A 53 1.69 -0.15 -5.87
N GLY A 54 2.96 -0.13 -5.49
CA GLY A 54 4.04 0.53 -6.22
C GLY A 54 4.04 2.04 -6.12
N TYR A 55 4.45 2.69 -7.21
CA TYR A 55 4.74 4.11 -7.25
C TYR A 55 3.73 4.87 -8.12
N PRO A 56 3.57 6.19 -7.92
CA PRO A 56 2.71 7.01 -8.76
C PRO A 56 3.07 6.89 -10.24
N ILE A 57 2.08 7.04 -11.12
CA ILE A 57 2.34 7.13 -12.56
C ILE A 57 3.19 8.37 -12.88
N PRO A 58 3.95 8.39 -14.00
CA PRO A 58 4.73 9.55 -14.42
C PRO A 58 3.91 10.85 -14.42
N ASP A 59 4.57 11.96 -14.14
CA ASP A 59 3.96 13.30 -14.10
C ASP A 59 2.79 13.46 -13.10
N SER A 60 2.68 12.57 -12.11
CA SER A 60 1.71 12.65 -11.02
C SER A 60 2.40 12.64 -9.64
N GLN A 61 1.67 13.08 -8.61
CA GLN A 61 2.11 13.03 -7.22
C GLN A 61 1.05 12.34 -6.36
N LEU A 62 1.51 11.51 -5.43
CA LEU A 62 0.68 10.88 -4.42
C LEU A 62 1.15 11.33 -3.03
N VAL A 63 0.22 11.83 -2.23
CA VAL A 63 0.49 12.36 -0.90
C VAL A 63 -0.49 11.76 0.11
N MET A 64 0.00 11.50 1.32
CA MET A 64 -0.84 11.18 2.47
C MET A 64 -1.10 12.48 3.23
N VAL A 65 -2.37 12.81 3.45
CA VAL A 65 -2.79 14.02 4.15
C VAL A 65 -3.66 13.66 5.35
N ASP A 66 -3.62 14.49 6.40
CA ASP A 66 -4.59 14.46 7.50
C ASP A 66 -5.79 15.32 7.07
N PRO A 67 -6.98 14.72 6.83
CA PRO A 67 -8.11 15.40 6.19
C PRO A 67 -8.81 16.47 7.05
#